data_AF-A0A381WA19-F1
#
_entry.id   AF-A0A381WA19-F1
#
_cell.length_a   1.000
_cell.length_b   1.000
_cell.length_c   1.000
_cell.angle_alpha   90.00
_cell.angle_beta   90.00
_cell.angle_gamma   90.00
#
_symmetry.space_group_name_H-M   'P 1'
#
loop_
_entity.id
_entity.type
_entity.pdbx_description
1 polymer ?
#
loop_
_entity_poly.entity_id
_entity_poly.type
_entity_poly.pdbx_seq_one_letter_code
_entity_poly.pdbx_strand_id
1 'polypeptide(L)'
;MLSDSGHISRRNFLKAITVLGLSSCTPFLPRTRFIHLLTNDPHPDHYNPILRSLIKLVLPFEHPRFPEITPDTVLKNLDIHFPLTEERQEPFQRAFVLFNDIQLFNERLPAIIDEEAKLFREFEGFENNEINSRIDEFVHHDKLLFNDFEKKHGYFESFMSAPKEVQSDYFYLWSQSSFNIRRMFFNSAKGVINACTYCHEDMWEVMGYDGHFD
;
A
#
# COMPACT_ATOMS: atom_id res chain seq x y z
N MET A 1 -6.67 15.74 11.59
CA MET A 1 -5.47 14.85 11.71
C MET A 1 -5.87 13.53 12.38
N LEU A 2 -6.06 12.46 11.60
CA LEU A 2 -6.24 11.11 12.13
C LEU A 2 -4.90 10.61 12.69
N SER A 3 -4.69 11.06 13.93
CA SER A 3 -3.67 10.82 14.94
C SER A 3 -2.22 10.55 14.51
N ASP A 4 -1.34 11.41 15.04
CA ASP A 4 0.12 11.26 15.20
C ASP A 4 0.58 9.96 15.89
N SER A 5 -0.34 9.03 16.16
CA SER A 5 -0.07 7.68 16.63
C SER A 5 -0.34 6.74 15.46
N GLY A 6 0.69 6.45 14.66
CA GLY A 6 0.70 5.45 13.59
C GLY A 6 0.48 4.01 14.06
N HIS A 7 -0.48 3.76 14.95
CA HIS A 7 -0.90 2.42 15.34
C HIS A 7 -1.63 1.78 14.17
N ILE A 8 -0.87 0.93 13.48
CA ILE A 8 -1.32 0.03 12.42
C ILE A 8 -2.27 -0.98 13.07
N SER A 9 -3.57 -0.67 13.09
CA SER A 9 -4.59 -1.66 13.44
C SER A 9 -4.97 -2.45 12.19
N ARG A 10 -5.23 -3.75 12.33
CA ARG A 10 -5.78 -4.60 11.25
C ARG A 10 -6.98 -3.94 10.55
N ARG A 11 -7.79 -3.19 11.31
CA ARG A 11 -8.93 -2.41 10.81
C ARG A 11 -8.50 -1.29 9.84
N ASN A 12 -7.46 -0.52 10.18
CA ASN A 12 -6.97 0.57 9.32
C ASN A 12 -6.35 0.04 8.03
N PHE A 13 -5.63 -1.06 8.11
CA PHE A 13 -5.11 -1.76 6.94
C PHE A 13 -6.22 -2.23 6.02
N LEU A 14 -7.16 -3.01 6.57
CA LEU A 14 -8.30 -3.52 5.80
C LEU A 14 -9.11 -2.37 5.19
N LYS A 15 -9.26 -1.24 5.89
CA LYS A 15 -9.89 -0.03 5.32
C LYS A 15 -9.13 0.49 4.12
N ALA A 16 -7.84 0.82 4.25
CA ALA A 16 -7.06 1.40 3.14
C ALA A 16 -7.04 0.49 1.91
N ILE A 17 -6.82 -0.79 2.15
CA ILE A 17 -6.88 -1.83 1.16
C ILE A 17 -8.29 -1.94 0.54
N THR A 18 -9.34 -1.89 1.35
CA THR A 18 -10.72 -1.93 0.86
C THR A 18 -10.99 -0.77 -0.08
N VAL A 19 -10.59 0.44 0.29
CA VAL A 19 -10.78 1.62 -0.54
C VAL A 19 -9.99 1.52 -1.86
N LEU A 20 -8.73 1.10 -1.79
CA LEU A 20 -7.92 0.88 -2.99
C LEU A 20 -8.54 -0.21 -3.88
N GLY A 21 -8.92 -1.35 -3.31
CA GLY A 21 -9.60 -2.40 -4.06
C GLY A 21 -10.93 -1.96 -4.66
N LEU A 22 -11.73 -1.15 -3.95
CA LEU A 22 -12.97 -0.56 -4.45
C LEU A 22 -12.74 0.48 -5.54
N SER A 23 -11.55 1.09 -5.63
CA SER A 23 -11.21 1.96 -6.76
C SER A 23 -11.18 1.20 -8.09
N SER A 24 -11.06 -0.13 -8.09
CA SER A 24 -11.30 -0.91 -9.30
C SER A 24 -12.77 -0.85 -9.73
N CYS A 25 -13.73 -0.73 -8.80
CA CYS A 25 -15.19 -0.74 -8.99
C CYS A 25 -15.80 0.49 -9.68
N THR A 26 -15.10 1.61 -9.70
CA THR A 26 -15.54 2.86 -10.35
C THR A 26 -14.97 2.97 -11.76
N PRO A 27 -15.72 3.46 -12.76
CA PRO A 27 -15.25 3.53 -14.14
C PRO A 27 -14.11 4.54 -14.31
N PHE A 28 -12.88 4.06 -14.12
CA PHE A 28 -11.66 4.70 -14.61
C PHE A 28 -11.54 4.46 -16.11
N LEU A 29 -11.24 5.52 -16.86
CA LEU A 29 -10.80 5.44 -18.24
C LEU A 29 -9.35 5.94 -18.24
N PRO A 30 -8.30 5.15 -18.56
CA PRO A 30 -8.23 4.00 -19.48
C PRO A 30 -7.53 2.71 -18.93
N ARG A 31 -7.54 1.52 -19.54
CA ARG A 31 -8.51 0.75 -20.39
C ARG A 31 -8.07 -0.74 -20.32
N THR A 32 -9.04 -1.66 -20.41
CA THR A 32 -8.95 -3.15 -20.34
C THR A 32 -8.46 -3.83 -19.04
N ARG A 33 -7.33 -3.46 -18.43
CA ARG A 33 -6.87 -4.15 -17.18
C ARG A 33 -7.82 -3.95 -15.99
N PHE A 34 -8.36 -2.74 -15.85
CA PHE A 34 -9.30 -2.41 -14.78
C PHE A 34 -10.64 -3.14 -14.90
N ILE A 35 -11.20 -3.25 -16.10
CA ILE A 35 -12.44 -4.02 -16.37
C ILE A 35 -12.23 -5.51 -16.09
N HIS A 36 -11.01 -6.03 -16.26
CA HIS A 36 -10.68 -7.41 -15.91
C HIS A 36 -10.60 -7.62 -14.39
N LEU A 37 -9.99 -6.69 -13.63
CA LEU A 37 -9.92 -6.69 -12.16
C LEU A 37 -11.27 -6.42 -11.47
N LEU A 38 -12.20 -5.84 -12.23
CA LEU A 38 -13.59 -5.60 -11.88
C LEU A 38 -14.47 -6.84 -11.91
N THR A 39 -14.11 -7.81 -12.74
CA THR A 39 -14.95 -8.96 -13.08
C THR A 39 -14.36 -10.29 -12.61
N ASN A 40 -13.09 -10.32 -12.22
CA ASN A 40 -12.42 -11.50 -11.71
C ASN A 40 -11.46 -11.13 -10.58
N ASP A 41 -11.42 -11.95 -9.53
CA ASP A 41 -10.38 -11.81 -8.51
C ASP A 41 -9.00 -12.11 -9.11
N PRO A 42 -8.00 -11.25 -8.85
CA PRO A 42 -6.69 -11.44 -9.42
C PRO A 42 -6.05 -12.72 -8.87
N HIS A 43 -5.57 -13.58 -9.77
CA HIS A 43 -4.84 -14.79 -9.41
C HIS A 43 -3.59 -14.45 -8.57
N PRO A 44 -3.16 -15.30 -7.60
CA PRO A 44 -1.94 -15.08 -6.81
C PRO A 44 -0.69 -14.72 -7.62
N ASP A 45 -0.55 -15.26 -8.83
CA ASP A 45 0.56 -14.96 -9.74
C ASP A 45 0.62 -13.48 -10.16
N HIS A 46 -0.48 -12.74 -10.06
CA HIS A 46 -0.54 -11.33 -10.39
C HIS A 46 -0.05 -10.43 -9.25
N TYR A 47 -0.24 -10.82 -7.99
CA TYR A 47 0.08 -9.98 -6.82
C TYR A 47 1.22 -10.48 -5.95
N ASN A 48 1.50 -11.79 -5.93
CA ASN A 48 2.64 -12.36 -5.20
C ASN A 48 4.00 -11.80 -5.63
N PRO A 49 4.28 -11.57 -6.93
CA PRO A 49 5.53 -10.93 -7.34
C PRO A 49 5.68 -9.51 -6.77
N ILE A 50 4.59 -8.75 -6.70
CA ILE A 50 4.56 -7.39 -6.14
C ILE A 50 4.86 -7.44 -4.65
N LEU A 51 4.17 -8.31 -3.91
CA LEU A 51 4.42 -8.54 -2.48
C LEU A 51 5.86 -8.96 -2.20
N ARG A 52 6.42 -9.88 -2.99
CA ARG A 52 7.83 -10.30 -2.88
C ARG A 52 8.79 -9.15 -3.10
N SER A 53 8.53 -8.27 -4.06
CA SER A 53 9.38 -7.10 -4.29
C SER A 53 9.28 -6.12 -3.12
N LEU A 54 8.07 -5.86 -2.61
CA LEU A 54 7.86 -5.04 -1.42
C LEU A 54 8.56 -5.61 -0.18
N ILE A 55 8.50 -6.92 0.05
CA ILE A 55 9.23 -7.59 1.15
C ILE A 55 10.73 -7.33 1.03
N LYS A 56 11.31 -7.50 -0.16
CA LYS A 56 12.73 -7.23 -0.42
C LYS A 56 13.10 -5.75 -0.25
N LEU A 57 12.18 -4.83 -0.52
CA LEU A 57 12.40 -3.39 -0.32
C LEU A 57 12.31 -2.98 1.15
N VAL A 58 11.42 -3.60 1.92
CA VAL A 58 11.17 -3.24 3.31
C VAL A 58 12.20 -3.85 4.25
N LEU A 59 12.63 -5.10 3.99
CA LEU A 59 13.51 -5.84 4.89
C LEU A 59 14.97 -5.79 4.42
N PRO A 60 15.93 -5.59 5.34
CA PRO A 60 17.34 -5.46 5.00
C PRO A 60 18.03 -6.84 4.91
N PHE A 61 17.60 -7.69 3.96
CA PHE A 61 18.15 -9.05 3.78
C PHE A 61 19.66 -9.12 3.57
N GLU A 62 20.29 -8.05 3.10
CA GLU A 62 21.73 -7.98 2.84
C GLU A 62 22.54 -7.56 4.09
N HIS A 63 21.89 -7.21 5.20
CA HIS A 63 22.58 -6.71 6.39
C HIS A 63 23.22 -7.85 7.20
N PRO A 64 24.50 -7.76 7.61
CA PRO A 64 25.22 -8.88 8.24
C PRO A 64 24.63 -9.42 9.55
N ARG A 65 23.84 -8.61 10.25
CA ARG A 65 23.12 -9.01 11.49
C ARG A 65 21.68 -9.43 11.23
N PHE A 66 21.22 -9.46 9.98
CA PHE A 66 19.87 -9.89 9.65
C PHE A 66 19.84 -11.42 9.54
N PRO A 67 18.84 -12.12 10.12
CA PRO A 67 18.78 -13.58 10.07
C PRO A 67 18.61 -14.10 8.65
N GLU A 68 18.91 -15.38 8.43
CA GLU A 68 18.75 -16.08 7.14
C GLU A 68 17.28 -16.37 6.78
N ILE A 69 16.38 -15.41 7.00
CA ILE A 69 15.01 -15.47 6.51
C ILE A 69 14.97 -15.07 5.04
N THR A 70 14.01 -15.62 4.30
CA THR A 70 13.83 -15.31 2.87
C THR A 70 12.51 -14.57 2.64
N PRO A 71 12.36 -13.88 1.49
CA PRO A 71 11.06 -13.32 1.10
C PRO A 71 9.95 -14.37 1.03
N ASP A 72 10.27 -15.61 0.66
CA ASP A 72 9.34 -16.75 0.66
C ASP A 72 8.85 -17.10 2.06
N THR A 73 9.74 -17.07 3.06
CA THR A 73 9.39 -17.29 4.47
C THR A 73 8.37 -16.26 4.94
N VAL A 74 8.62 -14.98 4.64
CA VAL A 74 7.72 -13.87 5.03
C VAL A 74 6.38 -13.97 4.31
N LEU A 75 6.38 -14.31 3.01
CA LEU A 75 5.15 -14.51 2.24
C LEU A 75 4.31 -15.66 2.81
N LYS A 76 4.94 -16.78 3.16
CA LYS A 76 4.26 -17.91 3.81
C LYS A 76 3.63 -17.52 5.15
N ASN A 77 4.33 -16.71 5.96
CA ASN A 77 3.77 -16.20 7.21
C ASN A 77 2.61 -15.24 6.99
N LEU A 78 2.67 -14.43 5.92
CA LEU A 78 1.55 -13.60 5.49
C LEU A 78 0.35 -14.48 5.13
N ASP A 79 0.53 -15.56 4.38
CA ASP A 79 -0.56 -16.50 4.07
C ASP A 79 -1.13 -17.20 5.32
N ILE A 80 -0.32 -17.45 6.35
CA ILE A 80 -0.76 -18.08 7.60
C ILE A 80 -1.55 -17.09 8.48
N HIS A 81 -1.01 -15.89 8.71
CA HIS A 81 -1.55 -14.93 9.67
C HIS A 81 -2.53 -13.94 9.05
N PHE A 82 -2.46 -13.77 7.73
CA PHE A 82 -3.30 -12.91 6.91
C PHE A 82 -3.70 -13.66 5.62
N PRO A 83 -4.41 -14.81 5.72
CA PRO A 83 -4.73 -15.63 4.55
C PRO A 83 -5.46 -14.83 3.48
N LEU A 84 -4.83 -14.71 2.32
CA LEU A 84 -5.28 -13.88 1.20
C LEU A 84 -6.34 -14.57 0.34
N THR A 85 -6.69 -15.82 0.63
CA THR A 85 -7.56 -16.69 -0.18
C THR A 85 -8.98 -16.82 0.35
N GLU A 86 -9.32 -16.25 1.52
CA GLU A 86 -10.70 -16.23 2.00
C GLU A 86 -11.49 -15.12 1.30
N GLU A 87 -12.78 -15.37 1.00
CA GLU A 87 -13.78 -14.50 0.34
C GLU A 87 -13.93 -13.07 0.94
N ARG A 88 -13.13 -12.72 1.94
CA ARG A 88 -13.18 -11.44 2.68
C ARG A 88 -11.99 -10.52 2.39
N GLN A 89 -11.09 -10.87 1.48
CA GLN A 89 -9.89 -10.07 1.16
C GLN A 89 -9.71 -9.72 -0.32
N GLU A 90 -10.73 -9.86 -1.18
CA GLU A 90 -10.69 -9.38 -2.58
C GLU A 90 -10.08 -7.97 -2.75
N PRO A 91 -10.35 -6.99 -1.86
CA PRO A 91 -9.78 -5.66 -2.03
C PRO A 91 -8.26 -5.62 -1.81
N PHE A 92 -7.71 -6.56 -1.05
CA PHE A 92 -6.28 -6.71 -0.79
C PHE A 92 -5.52 -7.00 -2.06
N GLN A 93 -5.95 -8.05 -2.74
CA GLN A 93 -5.28 -8.50 -3.96
C GLN A 93 -5.37 -7.41 -5.04
N ARG A 94 -6.54 -6.77 -5.18
CA ARG A 94 -6.76 -5.66 -6.13
C ARG A 94 -5.88 -4.44 -5.81
N ALA A 95 -5.69 -4.10 -4.53
CA ALA A 95 -4.84 -2.97 -4.14
C ALA A 95 -3.38 -3.11 -4.60
N PHE A 96 -2.78 -4.31 -4.55
CA PHE A 96 -1.42 -4.49 -5.06
C PHE A 96 -1.35 -4.41 -6.58
N VAL A 97 -2.34 -4.99 -7.28
CA VAL A 97 -2.37 -4.88 -8.74
C VAL A 97 -2.52 -3.42 -9.18
N LEU A 98 -3.29 -2.62 -8.45
CA LEU A 98 -3.40 -1.18 -8.67
C LEU A 98 -2.09 -0.44 -8.34
N PHE A 99 -1.46 -0.77 -7.22
CA PHE A 99 -0.16 -0.21 -6.85
C PHE A 99 0.90 -0.47 -7.92
N ASN A 100 0.81 -1.59 -8.63
CA ASN A 100 1.76 -1.92 -9.70
C ASN A 100 1.72 -0.95 -10.87
N ASP A 101 0.63 -0.22 -11.09
CA ASP A 101 0.54 0.84 -12.10
C ASP A 101 1.06 2.15 -11.49
N ILE A 102 2.26 2.56 -11.91
CA ILE A 102 2.92 3.77 -11.38
C ILE A 102 2.14 5.02 -11.78
N GLN A 103 1.58 5.03 -12.98
CA GLN A 103 0.92 6.20 -13.56
C GLN A 103 -0.41 6.49 -12.86
N LEU A 104 -1.02 5.48 -12.24
CA LEU A 104 -2.21 5.62 -11.42
C LEU A 104 -2.04 6.61 -10.24
N PHE A 105 -0.81 6.84 -9.78
CA PHE A 105 -0.57 7.79 -8.69
C PHE A 105 -0.99 9.23 -9.04
N ASN A 106 -0.87 9.64 -10.30
CA ASN A 106 -1.25 10.98 -10.76
C ASN A 106 -2.76 11.12 -11.03
N GLU A 107 -3.49 10.01 -11.01
CA GLU A 107 -4.90 9.99 -11.38
C GLU A 107 -5.81 10.41 -10.22
N ARG A 108 -6.89 11.12 -10.57
CA ARG A 108 -7.92 11.57 -9.63
C ARG A 108 -8.84 10.40 -9.30
N LEU A 109 -8.48 9.62 -8.26
CA LEU A 109 -9.19 8.37 -7.97
C LEU A 109 -10.54 8.59 -7.21
N PRO A 110 -11.74 8.33 -7.80
CA PRO A 110 -13.00 8.64 -7.13
C PRO A 110 -13.19 7.93 -5.80
N ALA A 111 -12.86 6.64 -5.70
CA ALA A 111 -12.98 5.89 -4.44
C ALA A 111 -12.06 6.45 -3.33
N ILE A 112 -10.87 6.95 -3.67
CA ILE A 112 -10.00 7.62 -2.68
C ILE A 112 -10.64 8.94 -2.25
N ILE A 113 -11.13 9.73 -3.20
CA ILE A 113 -11.75 11.02 -2.90
C ILE A 113 -13.00 10.87 -2.05
N ASP A 114 -13.88 9.93 -2.39
CA ASP A 114 -15.14 9.71 -1.69
C ASP A 114 -14.89 9.30 -0.25
N GLU A 115 -13.89 8.45 -0.01
CA GLU A 115 -13.53 7.99 1.33
C GLU A 115 -12.80 9.07 2.12
N GLU A 116 -11.91 9.84 1.50
CA GLU A 116 -11.28 11.00 2.13
C GLU A 116 -12.33 12.06 2.51
N ALA A 117 -13.30 12.31 1.63
CA ALA A 117 -14.44 13.19 1.89
C ALA A 117 -15.36 12.67 3.00
N LYS A 118 -15.52 11.35 3.15
CA LYS A 118 -16.22 10.77 4.31
C LYS A 118 -15.46 11.04 5.60
N LEU A 119 -14.13 10.89 5.60
CA LEU A 119 -13.30 11.18 6.78
C LEU A 119 -13.40 12.65 7.20
N PHE A 120 -13.35 13.60 6.25
CA PHE A 120 -13.54 15.01 6.57
C PHE A 120 -14.93 15.31 7.15
N ARG A 121 -15.98 14.71 6.59
CA ARG A 121 -17.35 14.86 7.13
C ARG A 121 -17.48 14.29 8.54
N GLU A 122 -16.98 13.08 8.74
CA GLU A 122 -17.15 12.34 10.00
C GLU A 122 -16.32 12.92 11.15
N PHE A 123 -15.06 13.29 10.87
CA PHE A 123 -14.09 13.64 11.92
C PHE A 123 -13.77 15.13 12.02
N GLU A 124 -13.94 15.90 10.94
CA GLU A 124 -13.58 17.32 10.90
C GLU A 124 -14.80 18.24 10.75
N GLY A 125 -15.99 17.68 10.45
CA GLY A 125 -17.25 18.43 10.39
C GLY A 125 -17.31 19.46 9.26
N PHE A 126 -16.49 19.29 8.22
CA PHE A 126 -16.41 20.22 7.10
C PHE A 126 -17.64 20.17 6.19
N GLU A 127 -17.99 21.33 5.65
CA GLU A 127 -19.03 21.46 4.63
C GLU A 127 -18.50 21.02 3.25
N ASN A 128 -19.39 20.63 2.34
CA ASN A 128 -19.00 20.08 1.02
C ASN A 128 -18.05 21.00 0.23
N ASN A 129 -18.23 22.32 0.32
CA ASN A 129 -17.36 23.28 -0.38
C ASN A 129 -15.93 23.29 0.19
N GLU A 130 -15.80 23.17 1.51
CA GLU A 130 -14.50 23.12 2.20
C GLU A 130 -13.79 21.80 1.87
N ILE A 131 -14.53 20.70 1.88
CA ILE A 131 -14.01 19.38 1.48
C ILE A 131 -13.48 19.41 0.06
N ASN A 132 -14.24 19.94 -0.89
CA ASN A 132 -13.80 20.03 -2.29
C ASN A 132 -12.51 20.85 -2.42
N SER A 133 -12.40 21.98 -1.72
CA SER A 133 -11.18 22.79 -1.70
C SER A 133 -9.98 22.00 -1.17
N ARG A 134 -10.15 21.24 -0.09
CA ARG A 134 -9.09 20.39 0.49
C ARG A 134 -8.68 19.26 -0.45
N ILE A 135 -9.64 18.61 -1.11
CA ILE A 135 -9.35 17.56 -2.08
C ILE A 135 -8.56 18.12 -3.25
N ASP A 136 -8.92 19.29 -3.77
CA ASP A 136 -8.19 19.90 -4.88
C ASP A 136 -6.76 20.32 -4.47
N GLU A 137 -6.56 20.80 -3.23
CA GLU A 137 -5.22 21.00 -2.64
C GLU A 137 -4.40 19.70 -2.61
N PHE A 138 -5.01 18.59 -2.19
CA PHE A 138 -4.34 17.29 -2.11
C PHE A 138 -3.98 16.74 -3.48
N VAL A 139 -4.89 16.85 -4.45
CA VAL A 139 -4.62 16.47 -5.85
C VAL A 139 -3.48 17.30 -6.43
N HIS A 140 -3.45 18.61 -6.17
CA HIS A 140 -2.37 19.47 -6.64
C HIS A 140 -1.02 19.07 -6.04
N HIS A 141 -0.98 18.83 -4.72
CA HIS A 141 0.24 18.40 -4.04
C HIS A 141 0.77 17.07 -4.56
N ASP A 142 -0.09 16.04 -4.64
CA ASP A 142 0.33 14.71 -5.13
C ASP A 142 0.78 14.76 -6.59
N LYS A 143 0.18 15.63 -7.42
CA LYS A 143 0.64 15.86 -8.79
C LYS A 143 2.04 16.48 -8.83
N LEU A 144 2.35 17.43 -7.97
CA LEU A 144 3.71 18.00 -7.88
C LEU A 144 4.72 16.94 -7.43
N LEU A 145 4.38 16.14 -6.41
CA LEU A 145 5.21 15.03 -5.95
C LEU A 145 5.50 14.03 -7.08
N PHE A 146 4.48 13.66 -7.85
CA PHE A 146 4.64 12.74 -8.97
C PHE A 146 5.47 13.31 -10.11
N ASN A 147 5.29 14.60 -10.43
CA ASN A 147 6.10 15.27 -11.44
C ASN A 147 7.59 15.29 -11.06
N ASP A 148 7.91 15.51 -9.78
CA ASP A 148 9.29 15.47 -9.29
C ASP A 148 9.88 14.05 -9.36
N PHE A 149 9.07 13.04 -9.03
CA PHE A 149 9.43 11.63 -9.19
C PHE A 149 9.72 11.29 -10.66
N GLU A 150 8.84 11.64 -11.59
CA GLU A 150 9.04 11.40 -13.03
C GLU A 150 10.20 12.22 -13.60
N LYS A 151 10.44 13.43 -13.11
CA LYS A 151 11.60 14.23 -13.50
C LYS A 151 12.90 13.56 -13.08
N LYS A 152 12.92 12.91 -11.90
CA LYS A 152 14.09 12.19 -11.39
C LYS A 152 14.36 10.89 -12.15
N HIS A 153 13.32 10.09 -12.38
CA HIS A 153 13.46 8.71 -12.85
C HIS A 153 13.09 8.50 -14.32
N GLY A 154 12.30 9.41 -14.90
CA GLY A 154 11.64 9.23 -16.19
C GLY A 154 10.27 8.55 -16.05
N TYR A 155 9.66 8.27 -17.19
CA TYR A 155 8.37 7.62 -17.28
C TYR A 155 8.49 6.10 -17.06
N PHE A 156 7.73 5.57 -16.11
CA PHE A 156 7.59 4.13 -15.89
C PHE A 156 6.11 3.76 -15.77
N GLU A 157 5.71 2.70 -16.47
CA GLU A 157 4.34 2.20 -16.41
C GLU A 157 4.10 1.29 -15.20
N SER A 158 5.10 0.47 -14.85
CA SER A 158 4.91 -0.60 -13.86
C SER A 158 6.01 -0.65 -12.82
N PHE A 159 5.60 -0.80 -11.56
CA PHE A 159 6.49 -1.03 -10.42
C PHE A 159 7.37 -2.26 -10.64
N MET A 160 6.79 -3.38 -11.10
CA MET A 160 7.54 -4.62 -11.30
C MET A 160 8.57 -4.56 -12.44
N SER A 161 8.38 -3.69 -13.43
CA SER A 161 9.36 -3.52 -14.52
C SER A 161 10.40 -2.43 -14.24
N ALA A 162 10.21 -1.62 -13.20
CA ALA A 162 11.11 -0.52 -12.86
C ALA A 162 12.39 -1.02 -12.16
N PRO A 163 13.52 -0.30 -12.29
CA PRO A 163 14.74 -0.57 -11.50
C PRO A 163 14.51 -0.49 -9.98
N LYS A 164 15.33 -1.18 -9.18
CA LYS A 164 15.18 -1.22 -7.71
C LYS A 164 15.12 0.16 -7.06
N GLU A 165 15.92 1.10 -7.53
CA GLU A 165 15.92 2.49 -7.01
C GLU A 165 14.58 3.17 -7.26
N VAL A 166 14.04 3.05 -8.48
CA VAL A 166 12.73 3.58 -8.87
C VAL A 166 11.62 2.93 -8.06
N GLN A 167 11.69 1.61 -7.85
CA GLN A 167 10.73 0.89 -7.00
C GLN A 167 10.73 1.41 -5.57
N SER A 168 11.91 1.62 -4.98
CA SER A 168 12.06 2.16 -3.63
C SER A 168 11.47 3.56 -3.51
N ASP A 169 11.83 4.46 -4.42
CA ASP A 169 11.34 5.84 -4.43
C ASP A 169 9.84 5.92 -4.70
N TYR A 170 9.30 5.07 -5.60
CA TYR A 170 7.87 5.00 -5.85
C TYR A 170 7.12 4.50 -4.61
N PHE A 171 7.62 3.47 -3.93
CA PHE A 171 7.00 3.03 -2.69
C PHE A 171 7.03 4.13 -1.61
N TYR A 172 8.13 4.87 -1.51
CA TYR A 172 8.25 5.98 -0.57
C TYR A 172 7.37 7.19 -0.94
N LEU A 173 7.09 7.41 -2.23
CA LEU A 173 6.18 8.45 -2.71
C LEU A 173 4.79 8.36 -2.04
N TRP A 174 4.29 7.14 -1.83
CA TRP A 174 3.00 6.89 -1.16
C TRP A 174 2.98 7.37 0.30
N SER A 175 4.14 7.42 0.97
CA SER A 175 4.26 7.95 2.34
C SER A 175 4.16 9.48 2.39
N GLN A 176 4.49 10.15 1.28
CA GLN A 176 4.51 11.61 1.16
C GLN A 176 3.17 12.18 0.70
N SER A 177 2.26 11.35 0.20
CA SER A 177 0.95 11.76 -0.27
C SER A 177 0.17 12.54 0.78
N SER A 178 -0.59 13.55 0.32
CA SER A 178 -1.55 14.26 1.17
C SER A 178 -2.79 13.42 1.49
N PHE A 179 -3.14 12.44 0.66
CA PHE A 179 -4.27 11.54 0.90
C PHE A 179 -3.95 10.54 2.02
N ASN A 180 -4.83 10.45 3.01
CA ASN A 180 -4.65 9.54 4.14
C ASN A 180 -4.64 8.09 3.68
N ILE A 181 -5.49 7.72 2.73
CA ILE A 181 -5.60 6.34 2.23
C ILE A 181 -4.28 5.86 1.61
N ARG A 182 -3.57 6.70 0.86
CA ARG A 182 -2.26 6.37 0.26
C ARG A 182 -1.20 6.16 1.34
N ARG A 183 -1.12 7.06 2.32
CA ARG A 183 -0.22 6.90 3.48
C ARG A 183 -0.55 5.67 4.31
N MET A 184 -1.85 5.38 4.50
CA MET A 184 -2.30 4.19 5.21
C MET A 184 -1.88 2.91 4.48
N PHE A 185 -1.94 2.87 3.13
CA PHE A 185 -1.42 1.74 2.36
C PHE A 185 0.07 1.53 2.60
N PHE A 186 0.90 2.58 2.45
CA PHE A 186 2.33 2.51 2.71
C PHE A 186 2.65 1.96 4.11
N ASN A 187 2.06 2.59 5.14
CA ASN A 187 2.30 2.22 6.53
C ASN A 187 1.85 0.78 6.80
N SER A 188 0.70 0.38 6.28
CA SER A 188 0.17 -0.94 6.55
C SER A 188 0.88 -2.05 5.79
N ALA A 189 1.33 -1.80 4.55
CA ALA A 189 2.17 -2.75 3.81
C ALA A 189 3.47 -3.03 4.58
N LYS A 190 4.15 -1.97 5.06
CA LYS A 190 5.33 -2.12 5.93
C LYS A 190 5.00 -2.86 7.22
N GLY A 191 3.89 -2.51 7.88
CA GLY A 191 3.47 -3.11 9.14
C GLY A 191 3.21 -4.61 9.02
N VAL A 192 2.50 -5.05 7.98
CA VAL A 192 2.22 -6.47 7.76
C VAL A 192 3.49 -7.23 7.44
N ILE A 193 4.36 -6.70 6.58
CA ILE A 193 5.65 -7.33 6.27
C ILE A 193 6.48 -7.50 7.56
N ASN A 194 6.59 -6.45 8.37
CA ASN A 194 7.33 -6.51 9.64
C ASN A 194 6.69 -7.49 10.62
N ALA A 195 5.37 -7.45 10.81
CA ALA A 195 4.67 -8.36 11.71
C ALA A 195 4.87 -9.83 11.30
N CYS A 196 4.74 -10.15 10.02
CA CYS A 196 4.94 -11.51 9.50
C CYS A 196 6.41 -11.96 9.58
N THR A 197 7.34 -11.00 9.55
CA THR A 197 8.76 -11.24 9.78
C THR A 197 9.03 -11.60 11.23
N TYR A 198 8.42 -10.87 12.17
CA TYR A 198 8.61 -11.06 13.62
C TYR A 198 7.95 -12.31 14.18
N CYS A 199 7.15 -13.02 13.39
CA CYS A 199 6.68 -14.36 13.72
C CYS A 199 7.80 -15.41 13.71
N HIS A 200 8.98 -15.08 13.18
CA HIS A 200 10.14 -15.98 13.19
C HIS A 200 10.98 -15.76 14.44
N GLU A 201 11.25 -16.80 15.22
CA GLU A 201 12.01 -16.71 16.47
C GLU A 201 13.42 -16.13 16.26
N ASP A 202 14.10 -16.50 15.16
CA ASP A 202 15.41 -15.93 14.79
C ASP A 202 15.41 -14.39 14.66
N MET A 203 14.25 -13.76 14.42
CA MET A 203 14.14 -12.31 14.36
C MET A 203 14.12 -11.64 15.75
N TRP A 204 13.84 -12.40 16.81
CA TRP A 204 13.65 -11.86 18.16
C TRP A 204 14.96 -11.33 18.74
N GLU A 205 16.06 -12.07 18.57
CA GLU A 205 17.39 -11.65 19.03
C GLU A 205 17.84 -10.34 18.36
N VAL A 206 17.58 -10.20 17.05
CA VAL A 206 17.97 -9.02 16.26
C VAL A 206 17.17 -7.77 16.65
N MET A 207 15.98 -7.96 17.21
CA MET A 207 15.15 -6.89 17.75
C MET A 207 15.40 -6.58 19.22
N GLY A 208 16.29 -7.33 19.89
CA GLY A 208 16.49 -7.23 21.33
C GLY A 208 15.26 -7.68 22.14
N TYR A 209 14.48 -8.63 21.60
CA TYR A 209 13.40 -9.28 22.32
C TYR A 209 13.93 -10.53 23.03
N ASP A 210 14.11 -10.42 24.35
CA ASP A 210 14.67 -11.50 25.19
C ASP A 210 13.65 -12.59 25.57
N GLY A 211 12.44 -12.55 25.00
CA GLY A 211 11.35 -13.47 25.31
C GLY A 211 10.62 -13.16 26.62
N HIS A 212 9.29 -13.16 26.58
CA HIS A 212 8.48 -13.29 27.79
C HIS A 212 7.30 -14.22 27.50
N PHE A 213 7.38 -15.45 28.02
CA PHE A 213 6.36 -16.17 28.80
C PHE A 213 7.04 -17.43 29.36
N ASP A 214 7.48 -17.37 30.62
CA ASP A 214 7.46 -18.55 31.50
C ASP A 214 6.00 -18.86 31.87
#